data_AF-A0A8D8BX02-F1
#
_entry.id   AF-A0A8D8BX02-F1
#
_cell.length_a   1.000
_cell.length_b   1.000
_cell.length_c   1.000
_cell.angle_alpha   90.00
_cell.angle_beta   90.00
_cell.angle_gamma   90.00
#
_symmetry.space_group_name_H-M   'P 1'
#
loop_
_entity.id
_entity.type
_entity.pdbx_description
1 polymer ?
#
loop_
_entity_poly.entity_id
_entity_poly.type
_entity_poly.pdbx_seq_one_letter_code
_entity_poly.pdbx_strand_id
1 'polypeptide(L)'
;MKDLPVLTNLKPQFREIPKKQNKVLANLGAPHIESFDYVLREGLADVIRQLDPVEFELPNKDRVRLRIGDCSIARPVVPLSQLNVREKRVFPSECRQKNETYAGMCTITVDWEVNGQPRPAITRDIGALPVMLRSRACNLGGMSPAELVERGEHEDE
;
A
#
# COMPACT_ATOMS: atom_id res chain seq x y z
N MET A 1 38.86 -0.11 -20.61
CA MET A 1 38.39 0.66 -19.44
C MET A 1 38.74 2.11 -19.69
N LYS A 2 37.95 3.08 -19.21
CA LYS A 2 38.35 4.49 -19.31
C LYS A 2 39.50 4.71 -18.32
N ASP A 3 40.59 5.35 -18.76
CA ASP A 3 41.81 5.52 -17.95
C ASP A 3 41.66 6.57 -16.84
N LEU A 4 40.65 7.44 -16.92
CA LEU A 4 40.31 8.44 -15.92
C LEU A 4 38.80 8.45 -15.66
N PRO A 5 38.36 8.74 -14.42
CA PRO A 5 36.95 8.89 -14.11
C PRO A 5 36.37 10.08 -14.89
N VAL A 6 35.24 9.86 -15.56
CA VAL A 6 34.50 10.89 -16.30
C VAL A 6 33.12 11.05 -15.69
N LEU A 7 32.68 12.29 -15.50
CA LEU A 7 31.38 12.62 -14.94
C LEU A 7 30.26 12.35 -15.96
N THR A 8 29.90 11.08 -16.14
CA THR A 8 28.92 10.62 -17.14
C THR A 8 27.46 10.88 -16.79
N ASN A 9 27.16 11.27 -15.55
CA ASN A 9 25.78 11.49 -15.06
C ASN A 9 25.46 12.97 -14.78
N LEU A 10 26.24 13.92 -15.31
CA LEU A 10 25.90 15.33 -15.20
C LEU A 10 24.69 15.64 -16.08
N LYS A 11 23.67 16.28 -15.51
CA LYS A 11 22.54 16.86 -16.26
C LYS A 11 22.88 18.33 -16.58
N PRO A 12 23.30 18.70 -17.80
CA PRO A 12 23.63 20.10 -18.13
C PRO A 12 22.39 21.01 -18.16
N GLN A 13 21.17 20.47 -18.33
CA GLN A 13 19.91 21.21 -18.25
C GLN A 13 19.09 20.77 -17.03
N PHE A 14 19.44 21.26 -15.83
CA PHE A 14 18.66 21.04 -14.60
C PHE A 14 17.22 21.62 -14.66
N ARG A 15 16.90 22.42 -15.68
CA ARG A 15 15.58 23.02 -15.88
C ARG A 15 14.56 22.04 -16.47
N GLU A 16 15.01 20.98 -17.13
CA GLU A 16 14.12 20.05 -17.84
C GLU A 16 13.86 18.79 -17.01
N ILE A 17 12.58 18.47 -16.84
CA ILE A 17 12.17 17.23 -16.16
C ILE A 17 12.50 16.06 -17.10
N PRO A 18 13.27 15.06 -16.66
CA PRO A 18 13.60 13.91 -17.50
C PRO A 18 12.35 13.09 -17.82
N LYS A 19 12.29 12.50 -19.02
CA LYS A 19 11.16 11.64 -19.41
C LYS A 19 11.10 10.31 -18.65
N LYS A 20 12.24 9.85 -18.13
CA LYS A 20 12.39 8.57 -17.44
C LYS A 20 13.25 8.77 -16.20
N GLN A 21 12.90 8.06 -15.15
CA GLN A 21 13.64 8.04 -13.90
C GLN A 21 15.02 7.37 -14.07
N ASN A 22 15.98 7.78 -13.25
CA ASN A 22 17.28 7.14 -13.18
C ASN A 22 17.17 5.71 -12.66
N LYS A 23 17.48 4.73 -13.51
CA LYS A 23 17.42 3.30 -13.17
C LYS A 23 18.34 2.90 -12.02
N VAL A 24 19.51 3.53 -11.91
CA VAL A 24 20.47 3.19 -10.84
C VAL A 24 19.88 3.58 -9.48
N LEU A 25 19.25 4.75 -9.39
CA LEU A 25 18.61 5.21 -8.16
C LEU A 25 17.37 4.39 -7.84
N ALA A 26 16.51 4.13 -8.83
CA ALA A 26 15.32 3.29 -8.64
C ALA A 26 15.67 1.88 -8.13
N ASN A 27 16.77 1.29 -8.62
CA ASN A 27 17.22 -0.03 -8.19
C ASN A 27 17.68 -0.08 -6.72
N LEU A 28 18.07 1.06 -6.10
CA LEU A 28 18.47 1.07 -4.69
C LEU A 28 17.28 0.80 -3.76
N GLY A 29 16.09 1.29 -4.10
CA GLY A 29 14.87 1.07 -3.33
C GLY A 29 14.10 -0.20 -3.71
N ALA A 30 14.44 -0.82 -4.85
CA ALA A 30 13.71 -1.95 -5.42
C ALA A 30 13.48 -3.12 -4.44
N PRO A 31 14.47 -3.59 -3.66
CA PRO A 31 14.25 -4.71 -2.74
C PRO A 31 13.15 -4.45 -1.70
N HIS A 32 13.06 -3.21 -1.21
CA HIS A 32 12.03 -2.83 -0.25
C HIS A 32 10.65 -2.80 -0.90
N ILE A 33 10.55 -2.15 -2.07
CA ILE A 33 9.31 -2.02 -2.83
C ILE A 33 8.80 -3.40 -3.23
N GLU A 34 9.67 -4.25 -3.76
CA GLU A 34 9.33 -5.62 -4.19
C GLU A 34 8.90 -6.48 -3.00
N SER A 35 9.57 -6.38 -1.86
CA SER A 35 9.19 -7.10 -0.64
C SER A 35 7.81 -6.67 -0.14
N PHE A 36 7.49 -5.38 -0.15
CA PHE A 36 6.17 -4.88 0.26
C PHE A 36 5.09 -5.32 -0.74
N ASP A 37 5.38 -5.21 -2.03
CA ASP A 37 4.50 -5.68 -3.09
C ASP A 37 4.22 -7.18 -3.00
N TYR A 38 5.21 -7.99 -2.61
CA TYR A 38 5.02 -9.43 -2.37
C TYR A 38 4.00 -9.67 -1.26
N VAL A 39 4.11 -8.93 -0.14
CA VAL A 39 3.13 -9.00 0.96
C VAL A 39 1.72 -8.71 0.46
N LEU A 40 1.54 -7.66 -0.36
CA LEU A 40 0.23 -7.29 -0.88
C LEU A 40 -0.38 -8.31 -1.85
N ARG A 41 0.45 -9.03 -2.63
CA ARG A 41 -0.04 -9.94 -3.67
C ARG A 41 -0.27 -11.35 -3.15
N GLU A 42 0.68 -11.86 -2.37
CA GLU A 42 0.77 -13.28 -2.01
C GLU A 42 0.94 -13.46 -0.50
N GLY A 43 1.83 -12.66 0.11
CA GLY A 43 2.19 -12.84 1.52
C GLY A 43 1.02 -12.73 2.50
N LEU A 44 0.08 -11.81 2.29
CA LEU A 44 -1.12 -11.72 3.15
C LEU A 44 -2.00 -12.97 3.02
N ALA A 45 -2.21 -13.47 1.81
CA ALA A 45 -2.98 -14.69 1.59
C ALA A 45 -2.29 -15.91 2.22
N ASP A 46 -0.96 -15.99 2.14
CA ASP A 46 -0.17 -17.05 2.76
C ASP A 46 -0.27 -17.04 4.29
N VAL A 47 -0.22 -15.86 4.90
CA VAL A 47 -0.42 -15.69 6.35
C VAL A 47 -1.82 -16.13 6.75
N ILE A 48 -2.85 -15.67 6.02
CA ILE A 48 -4.25 -16.01 6.33
C ILE A 48 -4.48 -17.52 6.29
N ARG A 49 -3.88 -18.25 5.33
CA ARG A 49 -3.99 -19.72 5.26
C ARG A 49 -3.38 -20.44 6.46
N GLN A 50 -2.44 -19.81 7.15
CA GLN A 50 -1.75 -20.37 8.32
C GLN A 50 -2.37 -19.94 9.65
N LEU A 51 -3.34 -19.01 9.64
CA LEU A 51 -4.01 -18.58 10.86
C LEU A 51 -5.03 -19.62 11.32
N ASP A 52 -4.92 -20.04 12.58
CA ASP A 52 -5.89 -20.91 13.20
C ASP A 52 -7.23 -20.19 13.43
N PRO A 53 -8.36 -20.86 13.17
CA PRO A 53 -9.67 -20.34 13.52
C PRO A 53 -9.83 -20.11 15.01
N VAL A 54 -10.57 -19.06 15.38
CA VAL A 54 -10.94 -18.79 16.78
C VAL A 54 -12.29 -19.43 17.05
N GLU A 55 -12.37 -20.26 18.10
CA GLU A 55 -13.58 -20.98 18.49
C GLU A 55 -13.98 -20.63 19.94
N PHE A 56 -15.27 -20.40 20.17
CA PHE A 56 -15.81 -20.16 21.50
C PHE A 56 -17.28 -20.60 21.61
N GLU A 57 -17.73 -20.86 22.84
CA GLU A 57 -19.11 -21.22 23.16
C GLU A 57 -19.85 -20.02 23.76
N LEU A 58 -21.07 -19.78 23.28
CA LEU A 58 -21.97 -18.76 23.81
C LEU A 58 -22.76 -19.30 25.03
N PRO A 59 -23.35 -18.44 25.89
CA PRO A 59 -24.15 -18.88 27.04
C PRO A 59 -25.33 -19.80 26.70
N ASN A 60 -25.80 -19.78 25.44
CA ASN A 60 -26.86 -20.64 24.93
C ASN A 60 -26.35 -22.00 24.39
N LYS A 61 -25.06 -22.32 24.61
CA LYS A 61 -24.34 -23.52 24.11
C LYS A 61 -24.10 -23.57 22.61
N ASP A 62 -24.33 -22.47 21.89
CA ASP A 62 -23.94 -22.40 20.48
C ASP A 62 -22.42 -22.27 20.36
N ARG A 63 -21.82 -23.11 19.50
CA ARG A 63 -20.39 -23.03 19.17
C ARG A 63 -20.19 -22.13 17.96
N VAL A 64 -19.43 -21.06 18.14
CA VAL A 64 -19.04 -20.12 17.08
C VAL A 64 -17.60 -20.40 16.67
N ARG A 65 -17.36 -20.47 15.36
CA ARG A 65 -16.02 -20.56 14.78
C ARG A 65 -15.82 -19.42 13.79
N LEU A 66 -14.75 -18.65 13.99
CA LEU A 66 -14.36 -17.50 13.18
C LEU A 66 -13.04 -17.81 12.45
N ARG A 67 -12.95 -17.50 11.16
CA ARG A 67 -11.73 -17.61 10.36
C ARG A 67 -11.58 -16.36 9.50
N ILE A 68 -10.37 -15.85 9.38
CA ILE A 68 -10.09 -14.79 8.39
C ILE A 68 -10.08 -15.44 7.01
N GLY A 69 -10.96 -14.95 6.13
CA GLY A 69 -11.11 -15.42 4.75
C GLY A 69 -10.19 -14.69 3.79
N ASP A 70 -10.15 -13.36 3.91
CA ASP A 70 -9.39 -12.48 3.02
C ASP A 70 -8.92 -11.22 3.77
N CYS A 71 -7.85 -10.60 3.28
CA CYS A 71 -7.30 -9.35 3.81
C CYS A 71 -6.76 -8.51 2.65
N SER A 72 -7.16 -7.25 2.61
CA SER A 72 -6.73 -6.32 1.57
C SER A 72 -6.33 -4.98 2.17
N ILE A 73 -5.35 -4.33 1.56
CA ILE A 73 -4.90 -2.99 1.92
C ILE A 73 -5.19 -2.06 0.74
N ALA A 74 -6.08 -1.10 0.96
CA ALA A 74 -6.44 -0.11 -0.04
C ALA A 74 -5.33 0.94 -0.21
N ARG A 75 -5.37 1.68 -1.33
CA ARG A 75 -4.52 2.86 -1.50
C ARG A 75 -4.96 3.98 -0.54
N PRO A 76 -4.05 4.87 -0.11
CA PRO A 76 -4.41 6.02 0.72
C PRO A 76 -5.40 6.96 0.01
N VAL A 77 -6.55 7.20 0.64
CA VAL A 77 -7.62 8.06 0.10
C VAL A 77 -8.19 8.92 1.21
N VAL A 78 -8.81 10.03 0.82
CA VAL A 78 -9.53 10.90 1.76
C VAL A 78 -10.67 10.13 2.43
N PRO A 79 -10.95 10.37 3.73
CA PRO A 79 -12.08 9.74 4.41
C PRO A 79 -13.40 10.05 3.70
N LEU A 80 -14.30 9.05 3.65
CA LEU A 80 -15.62 9.19 3.02
C LEU A 80 -16.51 10.26 3.65
N SER A 81 -16.20 10.67 4.89
CA SER A 81 -16.88 11.76 5.58
C SER A 81 -16.61 13.14 4.96
N GLN A 82 -15.55 13.28 4.14
CA GLN A 82 -15.27 14.52 3.45
C GLN A 82 -16.09 14.63 2.15
N LEU A 83 -16.97 15.63 2.11
CA LEU A 83 -17.81 15.94 0.95
C LEU A 83 -17.08 16.86 -0.04
N ASN A 84 -17.49 16.81 -1.32
CA ASN A 84 -17.01 17.70 -2.39
C ASN A 84 -15.50 17.65 -2.69
N VAL A 85 -14.85 16.50 -2.49
CA VAL A 85 -13.42 16.33 -2.81
C VAL A 85 -13.21 16.03 -4.30
N ARG A 86 -12.45 16.89 -5.00
CA ARG A 86 -12.11 16.71 -6.43
C ARG A 86 -11.11 15.58 -6.69
N GLU A 87 -10.09 15.47 -5.84
CA GLU A 87 -9.08 14.41 -5.90
C GLU A 87 -9.17 13.59 -4.61
N LYS A 88 -9.60 12.33 -4.74
CA LYS A 88 -9.79 11.47 -3.57
C LYS A 88 -8.50 10.80 -3.12
N ARG A 89 -7.49 10.69 -3.98
CA ARG A 89 -6.20 10.10 -3.61
C ARG A 89 -5.46 11.05 -2.70
N VAL A 90 -4.89 10.51 -1.63
CA VAL A 90 -3.96 11.24 -0.77
C VAL A 90 -2.55 10.98 -1.27
N PHE A 91 -1.71 12.02 -1.32
CA PHE A 91 -0.32 11.92 -1.78
C PHE A 91 0.66 12.05 -0.61
N PRO A 92 1.85 11.42 -0.70
CA PRO A 92 2.84 11.48 0.37
C PRO A 92 3.25 12.90 0.76
N SER A 93 3.42 13.80 -0.23
CA SER A 93 3.68 15.23 -0.02
C SER A 93 2.65 15.91 0.89
N GLU A 94 1.37 15.58 0.74
CA GLU A 94 0.28 16.11 1.56
C GLU A 94 0.39 15.62 3.01
N CYS A 95 0.63 14.31 3.20
CA CYS A 95 0.79 13.73 4.54
C CYS A 95 2.01 14.32 5.27
N ARG A 96 3.14 14.53 4.57
CA ARG A 96 4.32 15.19 5.14
C ARG A 96 4.02 16.60 5.61
N GLN A 97 3.25 17.38 4.84
CA GLN A 97 2.86 18.74 5.21
C GLN A 97 1.84 18.79 6.36
N LYS A 98 0.93 17.81 6.43
CA LYS A 98 -0.08 17.69 7.48
C LYS A 98 0.42 17.04 8.77
N ASN A 99 1.65 16.48 8.75
CA ASN A 99 2.18 15.65 9.82
C ASN A 99 1.27 14.44 10.14
N GLU A 100 0.77 13.79 9.10
CA GLU A 100 -0.11 12.61 9.16
C GLU A 100 0.60 11.38 8.60
N THR A 101 0.14 10.19 8.99
CA THR A 101 0.68 8.93 8.45
C THR A 101 0.10 8.66 7.06
N TYR A 102 0.96 8.42 6.07
CA TYR A 102 0.56 7.95 4.75
C TYR A 102 0.11 6.49 4.81
N ALA A 103 -1.20 6.27 5.00
CA ALA A 103 -1.77 4.96 5.29
C ALA A 103 -3.01 4.63 4.46
N GLY A 104 -3.17 3.36 4.14
CA GLY A 104 -4.29 2.79 3.40
C GLY A 104 -5.19 1.97 4.33
N MET A 105 -6.50 1.96 4.10
CA MET A 105 -7.42 1.16 4.93
C MET A 105 -7.16 -0.34 4.72
N CYS A 106 -6.97 -1.05 5.82
CA CYS A 106 -6.91 -2.50 5.84
C CYS A 106 -8.28 -3.07 6.16
N THR A 107 -8.77 -3.94 5.28
CA THR A 107 -10.09 -4.54 5.37
C THR A 107 -9.94 -6.05 5.35
N ILE A 108 -10.54 -6.73 6.33
CA ILE A 108 -10.60 -8.19 6.38
C ILE A 108 -12.01 -8.68 6.11
N THR A 109 -12.10 -9.87 5.52
CA THR A 109 -13.35 -10.63 5.44
C THR A 109 -13.27 -11.78 6.43
N VAL A 110 -14.24 -11.87 7.33
CA VAL A 110 -14.34 -12.91 8.34
C VAL A 110 -15.40 -13.91 7.93
N ASP A 111 -14.97 -15.13 7.68
CA ASP A 111 -15.84 -16.29 7.49
C ASP A 111 -16.19 -16.87 8.86
N TRP A 112 -17.46 -17.20 9.07
CA TRP A 112 -17.89 -17.74 10.35
C TRP A 112 -19.03 -18.73 10.25
N GLU A 113 -19.10 -19.61 11.24
CA GLU A 113 -20.12 -20.64 11.36
C GLU A 113 -20.65 -20.71 12.79
N VAL A 114 -21.91 -21.13 12.92
CA VAL A 114 -22.56 -21.40 14.21
C VAL A 114 -23.04 -22.84 14.19
N ASN A 115 -22.58 -23.65 15.14
CA ASN A 115 -22.87 -25.09 15.21
C ASN A 115 -22.57 -25.83 13.89
N GLY A 116 -21.46 -25.46 13.23
CA GLY A 116 -21.04 -26.02 11.94
C GLY A 116 -21.87 -25.56 10.73
N GLN A 117 -22.80 -24.63 10.90
CA GLN A 117 -23.58 -24.03 9.81
C GLN A 117 -22.96 -22.69 9.39
N PRO A 118 -22.46 -22.57 8.13
CA PRO A 118 -21.88 -21.33 7.63
C PRO A 118 -22.88 -20.17 7.66
N ARG A 119 -22.38 -18.99 7.98
CA ARG A 119 -23.13 -17.73 7.95
C ARG A 119 -22.57 -16.79 6.88
N PRO A 120 -23.34 -15.76 6.46
CA PRO A 120 -22.81 -14.76 5.56
C PRO A 120 -21.54 -14.12 6.13
N ALA A 121 -20.49 -14.07 5.32
CA ALA A 121 -19.21 -13.48 5.69
C ALA A 121 -19.38 -12.00 6.06
N ILE A 122 -18.55 -11.54 6.99
CA ILE A 122 -18.59 -10.17 7.49
C ILE A 122 -17.29 -9.47 7.09
N THR A 123 -17.41 -8.42 6.29
CA THR A 123 -16.28 -7.56 5.95
C THR A 123 -16.15 -6.45 7.00
N ARG A 124 -14.94 -6.24 7.51
CA ARG A 124 -14.64 -5.22 8.52
C ARG A 124 -13.34 -4.50 8.22
N ASP A 125 -13.37 -3.20 8.42
CA ASP A 125 -12.17 -2.36 8.44
C ASP A 125 -11.47 -2.55 9.78
N ILE A 126 -10.18 -2.89 9.75
CA ILE A 126 -9.36 -3.13 10.94
C ILE A 126 -8.35 -2.01 11.21
N GLY A 127 -8.43 -0.93 10.43
CA GLY A 127 -7.63 0.27 10.62
C GLY A 127 -6.71 0.57 9.44
N ALA A 128 -6.06 1.73 9.50
CA ALA A 128 -5.16 2.17 8.45
C ALA A 128 -3.74 1.62 8.65
N LEU A 129 -3.17 1.03 7.61
CA LEU A 129 -1.80 0.52 7.60
C LEU A 129 -0.89 1.45 6.79
N PRO A 130 0.32 1.80 7.30
CA PRO A 130 1.29 2.58 6.56
C PRO A 130 1.64 1.94 5.21
N VAL A 131 1.65 2.74 4.15
CA VAL A 131 1.90 2.27 2.78
C VAL A 131 3.32 2.65 2.36
N MET A 132 4.08 1.68 1.86
CA MET A 132 5.41 1.93 1.32
C MET A 132 5.35 2.81 0.06
N LEU A 133 6.15 3.86 0.01
CA LEU A 133 6.25 4.74 -1.15
C LEU A 133 6.64 3.96 -2.42
N ARG A 134 6.12 4.40 -3.57
CA ARG A 134 6.34 3.80 -4.90
C ARG A 134 5.87 2.34 -5.08
N SER A 135 5.40 1.68 -4.02
CA SER A 135 4.73 0.37 -4.10
C SER A 135 3.41 0.42 -4.87
N ARG A 136 2.84 -0.76 -5.17
CA ARG A 136 1.54 -0.87 -5.86
C ARG A 136 0.37 -0.27 -5.10
N ALA A 137 0.45 -0.20 -3.77
CA ALA A 137 -0.56 0.44 -2.93
C ALA A 137 -0.34 1.96 -2.79
N CYS A 138 0.83 2.48 -3.21
CA CYS A 138 1.11 3.91 -3.20
C CYS A 138 0.46 4.61 -4.40
N ASN A 139 -0.01 5.83 -4.20
CA ASN A 139 -0.55 6.67 -5.29
C ASN A 139 0.55 7.23 -6.21
N LEU A 140 1.82 7.15 -5.81
CA LEU A 140 2.96 7.44 -6.67
C LEU A 140 3.36 6.24 -7.55
N GLY A 141 2.83 5.05 -7.30
CA GLY A 141 3.22 3.83 -8.02
C GLY A 141 3.00 3.96 -9.53
N GLY A 142 4.07 3.82 -10.32
CA GLY A 142 4.02 3.90 -11.77
C GLY A 142 3.96 5.31 -12.38
N MET A 143 4.00 6.37 -11.57
CA MET A 143 4.05 7.75 -12.08
C MET A 143 5.37 8.03 -12.79
N SER A 144 5.27 8.80 -13.88
CA SER A 144 6.38 9.39 -14.62
C SER A 144 7.01 10.54 -13.83
N PRO A 145 8.26 10.94 -14.14
CA PRO A 145 8.92 12.03 -13.45
C PRO A 145 8.15 13.37 -13.52
N ALA A 146 7.47 13.64 -14.64
CA ALA A 146 6.63 14.83 -14.78
C ALA A 146 5.41 14.81 -13.85
N GLU A 147 4.75 13.66 -13.72
CA GLU A 147 3.61 13.48 -12.81
C GLU A 147 4.05 13.57 -11.34
N LEU A 148 5.25 13.05 -11.01
CA LEU A 148 5.83 13.19 -9.66
C LEU A 148 6.03 14.66 -9.28
N VAL A 149 6.65 15.43 -10.17
CA VAL A 149 6.88 16.87 -9.96
C VAL A 149 5.55 17.63 -9.84
N GLU A 150 4.55 17.30 -10.65
CA GLU A 150 3.20 17.90 -10.54
C GLU A 150 2.56 17.65 -9.17
N ARG A 151 2.88 16.53 -8.52
CA ARG A 151 2.42 16.15 -7.18
C ARG A 151 3.33 16.64 -6.05
N GLY A 152 4.35 17.45 -6.36
CA GLY A 152 5.28 18.00 -5.39
C GLY A 152 6.30 16.98 -4.85
N GLU A 153 6.54 15.91 -5.59
CA GLU A 153 7.59 14.92 -5.31
C GLU A 153 8.83 15.20 -6.17
N HIS A 154 9.97 14.60 -5.81
CA HIS A 154 11.18 14.68 -6.61
C HIS A 154 11.03 13.88 -7.93
N GLU A 155 11.67 14.30 -9.02
CA GLU A 155 11.50 13.61 -10.32
C GLU A 155 12.07 12.17 -10.33
N ASP A 156 13.00 11.92 -9.41
CA ASP A 156 13.67 10.64 -9.20
C ASP A 156 13.21 9.91 -7.90
N GLU A 157 12.05 10.29 -7.34
CA GLU A 157 11.42 9.63 -6.16
C GLU A 157 11.13 8.13 -6.34
#